data_AF-A0A533SNQ1-F1
#
_entry.id   AF-A0A533SNQ1-F1
#
_cell.length_a   1.000
_cell.length_b   1.000
_cell.length_c   1.000
_cell.angle_alpha   90.00
_cell.angle_beta   90.00
_cell.angle_gamma   90.00
#
_symmetry.space_group_name_H-M   'P 1'
#
loop_
_entity.id
_entity.type
_entity.pdbx_description
1 polymer ?
#
loop_
_entity_poly.entity_id
_entity_poly.type
_entity_poly.pdbx_seq_one_letter_code
_entity_poly.pdbx_strand_id
1 'polypeptide(L)'
;MSLTYLFLGAGLALSFFMAWTLGANDAASPTDCAVGAGVISLKRALILFAIFSAIGALTQGFMVITTIGKGLVPSIDLLGAMTVVLAACIWVTFCTWKGLEISNTHSVVGGIIGYGLIAHGAIQGELLLRIVAAWVTSPLLSATLAMLIYLALRKVLRRSINENRVQRAISFLLISSLCFSAYSFGANDVGNATGVYVTVAQRIGNIPDYTTMVLLAAFGSLGIAVGGLTWGSKVVATVAYRIVRLDPLSGLSAEMANAFVIFLFVTIPYAVFGYGLPVSTSIS
;
A
#
# COMPACT_ATOMS: atom_id res chain seq x y z
N MET A 1 -4.68 -18.51 -30.73
CA MET A 1 -4.47 -18.18 -29.30
C MET A 1 -5.65 -18.78 -28.54
N SER A 2 -5.42 -19.67 -27.56
CA SER A 2 -6.54 -20.29 -26.84
C SER A 2 -7.29 -19.22 -26.03
N LEU A 3 -8.61 -19.40 -25.84
CA LEU A 3 -9.47 -18.48 -25.10
C LEU A 3 -8.88 -18.14 -23.72
N THR A 4 -8.28 -19.12 -23.04
CA THR A 4 -7.60 -18.96 -21.75
C THR A 4 -6.48 -17.91 -21.77
N TYR A 5 -5.60 -17.92 -22.79
CA TYR A 5 -4.53 -16.93 -22.88
C TYR A 5 -5.05 -15.53 -23.19
N LEU A 6 -6.19 -15.42 -23.88
CA LEU A 6 -6.85 -14.14 -24.13
C LEU A 6 -7.40 -13.54 -22.83
N PHE A 7 -8.15 -14.34 -22.05
CA PHE A 7 -8.64 -13.92 -20.74
C PHE A 7 -7.51 -13.63 -19.76
N LEU A 8 -6.41 -14.39 -19.80
CA LEU A 8 -5.24 -14.12 -18.96
C LEU A 8 -4.60 -12.78 -19.33
N GLY A 9 -4.40 -12.52 -20.63
CA GLY A 9 -3.87 -11.24 -21.09
C GLY A 9 -4.76 -10.06 -20.68
N ALA A 10 -6.08 -10.19 -20.82
CA ALA A 10 -7.04 -9.19 -20.37
C ALA A 10 -7.01 -9.00 -18.84
N GLY A 11 -6.91 -10.10 -18.08
CA GLY A 11 -6.79 -10.06 -16.62
C GLY A 11 -5.51 -9.37 -16.15
N LEU A 12 -4.36 -9.68 -16.76
CA LEU A 12 -3.11 -9.01 -16.43
C LEU A 12 -3.14 -7.53 -16.81
N ALA A 13 -3.80 -7.15 -17.92
CA ALA A 13 -4.02 -5.75 -18.25
C ALA A 13 -4.89 -5.03 -17.20
N LEU A 14 -5.95 -5.69 -16.70
CA LEU A 14 -6.76 -5.17 -15.59
C LEU A 14 -5.96 -5.06 -14.29
N SER A 15 -5.11 -6.04 -13.98
CA SER A 15 -4.20 -6.00 -12.82
C SER A 15 -3.20 -4.85 -12.91
N PHE A 16 -2.67 -4.59 -14.12
CA PHE A 16 -1.81 -3.43 -14.35
C PHE A 16 -2.56 -2.13 -14.14
N PHE A 17 -3.80 -2.04 -14.63
CA PHE A 17 -4.65 -0.88 -14.41
C PHE A 17 -4.99 -0.70 -12.92
N MET A 18 -5.22 -1.78 -12.18
CA MET A 18 -5.36 -1.73 -10.72
C MET A 18 -4.10 -1.18 -10.05
N ALA A 19 -2.92 -1.70 -10.41
CA ALA A 19 -1.65 -1.20 -9.90
C ALA A 19 -1.45 0.29 -10.20
N TRP A 20 -1.84 0.74 -11.41
CA TRP A 20 -1.81 2.13 -11.81
C TRP A 20 -2.76 3.01 -10.98
N THR A 21 -4.02 2.59 -10.80
CA THR A 21 -4.98 3.34 -9.98
C THR A 21 -4.60 3.37 -8.51
N LEU A 22 -4.01 2.28 -8.00
CA LEU A 22 -3.46 2.17 -6.66
C LEU A 22 -2.31 3.15 -6.45
N GLY A 23 -1.34 3.20 -7.37
CA GLY A 23 -0.27 4.20 -7.33
C GLY A 23 -0.78 5.64 -7.43
N ALA A 24 -1.85 5.87 -8.20
CA ALA A 24 -2.47 7.18 -8.32
C ALA A 24 -3.27 7.61 -7.06
N ASN A 25 -3.84 6.67 -6.31
CA ASN A 25 -4.57 6.99 -5.08
C ASN A 25 -3.61 7.16 -3.91
N ASP A 26 -2.75 6.15 -3.70
CA ASP A 26 -2.01 5.98 -2.44
C ASP A 26 -0.62 6.59 -2.47
N ALA A 27 -0.19 7.18 -3.59
CA ALA A 27 1.00 8.04 -3.58
C ALA A 27 0.87 9.18 -2.56
N ALA A 28 -0.35 9.53 -2.15
CA ALA A 28 -0.61 10.52 -1.12
C ALA A 28 -0.02 10.13 0.25
N SER A 29 -0.30 8.93 0.77
CA SER A 29 0.07 8.57 2.16
C SER A 29 1.58 8.65 2.44
N PRO A 30 2.48 8.26 1.50
CA PRO A 30 3.92 8.42 1.70
C PRO A 30 4.46 9.81 1.38
N THR A 31 3.71 10.70 0.73
CA THR A 31 4.29 11.96 0.20
C THR A 31 3.65 13.24 0.73
N ASP A 32 2.46 13.13 1.32
CA ASP A 32 1.65 14.25 1.77
C ASP A 32 2.35 15.11 2.84
N CYS A 33 3.01 14.50 3.83
CA CYS A 33 3.65 15.19 4.94
C CYS A 33 4.84 16.01 4.46
N ALA A 34 5.73 15.41 3.65
CA ALA A 34 6.90 16.09 3.11
C ALA A 34 6.54 17.20 2.11
N VAL A 35 5.51 16.98 1.27
CA VAL A 35 5.03 17.96 0.29
C VAL A 35 4.22 19.08 0.95
N GLY A 36 3.34 18.72 1.90
CA GLY A 36 2.49 19.64 2.66
C GLY A 36 3.30 20.56 3.57
N ALA A 37 4.36 20.03 4.18
CA ALA A 37 5.33 20.82 4.97
C ALA A 37 6.25 21.70 4.12
N GLY A 38 6.17 21.62 2.78
CA GLY A 38 6.99 22.40 1.87
C GLY A 38 8.48 22.01 1.84
N VAL A 39 8.82 20.82 2.34
CA VAL A 39 10.21 20.33 2.41
C VAL A 39 10.69 19.80 1.05
N ILE A 40 9.79 19.20 0.27
CA ILE A 40 10.08 18.65 -1.04
C ILE A 40 8.97 19.00 -2.04
N SER A 41 9.33 19.15 -3.32
CA SER A 41 8.33 19.37 -4.36
C SER A 41 7.59 18.09 -4.71
N LEU A 42 6.32 18.22 -5.09
CA LEU A 42 5.45 17.11 -5.48
C LEU A 42 6.11 16.15 -6.50
N LYS A 43 6.73 16.70 -7.55
CA LYS A 43 7.41 15.88 -8.58
C LYS A 43 8.53 15.02 -8.00
N ARG A 44 9.35 15.58 -7.09
CA ARG A 44 10.46 14.84 -6.48
C ARG A 44 9.95 13.80 -5.49
N ALA A 45 8.91 14.11 -4.73
CA ALA A 45 8.26 13.18 -3.82
C ALA A 45 7.70 11.95 -4.56
N LEU A 46 7.02 12.16 -5.69
CA LEU A 46 6.48 11.08 -6.53
C LEU A 46 7.59 10.19 -7.15
N ILE A 47 8.75 10.76 -7.47
CA ILE A 47 9.90 9.97 -7.94
C ILE A 47 10.44 9.07 -6.82
N LEU A 48 10.61 9.62 -5.61
CA LEU A 48 11.05 8.85 -4.45
C LEU A 48 10.03 7.75 -4.11
N PHE A 49 8.74 8.08 -4.12
CA PHE A 49 7.65 7.13 -3.95
C PHE A 49 7.78 5.96 -4.94
N ALA A 50 7.92 6.23 -6.24
CA ALA A 50 8.02 5.20 -7.27
C ALA A 50 9.23 4.27 -7.07
N ILE A 51 10.38 4.81 -6.64
CA ILE A 51 11.59 4.01 -6.41
C ILE A 51 11.43 3.14 -5.17
N PHE A 52 11.06 3.74 -4.04
CA PHE A 52 11.02 3.02 -2.76
C PHE A 52 9.84 2.08 -2.66
N SER A 53 8.69 2.38 -3.26
CA SER A 53 7.57 1.44 -3.35
C SER A 53 7.93 0.21 -4.19
N ALA A 54 8.71 0.37 -5.26
CA ALA A 54 9.21 -0.77 -6.02
C ALA A 54 10.18 -1.63 -5.21
N ILE A 55 11.09 -1.01 -4.44
CA ILE A 55 11.99 -1.76 -3.56
C ILE A 55 11.20 -2.54 -2.50
N GLY A 56 10.20 -1.92 -1.85
CA GLY A 56 9.33 -2.57 -0.88
C GLY A 56 8.55 -3.74 -1.47
N ALA A 57 7.91 -3.52 -2.62
CA ALA A 57 7.16 -4.53 -3.34
C ALA A 57 8.02 -5.75 -3.71
N LEU A 58 9.22 -5.52 -4.24
CA LEU A 58 10.11 -6.59 -4.69
C LEU A 58 10.76 -7.36 -3.53
N THR A 59 10.95 -6.72 -2.38
CA THR A 59 11.66 -7.35 -1.25
C THR A 59 10.73 -8.00 -0.23
N GLN A 60 9.55 -7.44 0.03
CA GLN A 60 8.61 -7.93 1.05
C GLN A 60 7.17 -8.08 0.57
N GLY A 61 6.85 -7.65 -0.66
CA GLY A 61 5.48 -7.71 -1.20
C GLY A 61 4.88 -9.12 -1.24
N PHE A 62 5.71 -10.16 -1.35
CA PHE A 62 5.26 -11.55 -1.34
C PHE A 62 4.48 -11.93 -0.07
N MET A 63 4.73 -11.27 1.06
CA MET A 63 4.09 -11.55 2.35
C MET A 63 2.59 -11.26 2.32
N VAL A 64 2.19 -10.11 1.78
CA VAL A 64 0.77 -9.75 1.61
C VAL A 64 0.16 -10.40 0.38
N ILE A 65 0.94 -10.55 -0.70
CA ILE A 65 0.52 -11.31 -1.89
C ILE A 65 0.05 -12.73 -1.49
N THR A 66 0.74 -13.37 -0.55
CA THR A 66 0.35 -14.69 -0.01
C THR A 66 -1.04 -14.65 0.64
N THR A 67 -1.30 -13.64 1.46
CA THR A 67 -2.59 -13.43 2.13
C THR A 67 -3.73 -13.20 1.15
N ILE A 68 -3.53 -12.29 0.18
CA ILE A 68 -4.53 -11.92 -0.82
C ILE A 68 -4.81 -13.09 -1.79
N GLY A 69 -3.77 -13.78 -2.26
CA GLY A 69 -3.90 -14.80 -3.28
C GLY A 69 -4.32 -16.17 -2.77
N LYS A 70 -3.95 -16.52 -1.52
CA LYS A 70 -4.06 -17.90 -1.00
C LYS A 70 -4.57 -18.01 0.44
N GLY A 71 -4.69 -16.90 1.17
CA GLY A 71 -5.11 -16.95 2.57
C GLY A 71 -6.62 -17.03 2.73
N LEU A 72 -7.34 -16.08 2.15
CA LEU A 72 -8.78 -15.89 2.40
C LEU A 72 -9.68 -16.97 1.78
N VAL A 73 -9.26 -17.54 0.65
CA VAL A 73 -9.99 -18.57 -0.08
C VAL A 73 -9.00 -19.63 -0.60
N PRO A 74 -9.43 -20.89 -0.81
CA PRO A 74 -8.52 -21.98 -1.22
C PRO A 74 -7.82 -21.73 -2.56
N SER A 75 -8.54 -21.11 -3.51
CA SER A 75 -7.95 -20.62 -4.75
C SER A 75 -8.84 -19.61 -5.43
N ILE A 76 -8.22 -18.66 -6.13
CA ILE A 76 -8.91 -17.73 -7.03
C ILE A 76 -8.68 -18.20 -8.47
N ASP A 77 -9.76 -18.40 -9.21
CA ASP A 77 -9.73 -18.70 -10.63
C ASP A 77 -9.64 -17.42 -11.48
N LEU A 78 -9.41 -17.56 -12.79
CA LEU A 78 -9.15 -16.41 -13.66
C LEU A 78 -10.31 -15.42 -13.69
N LEU A 79 -11.55 -15.92 -13.74
CA LEU A 79 -12.74 -15.07 -13.72
C LEU A 79 -12.90 -14.39 -12.35
N GLY A 80 -12.70 -15.11 -11.25
CA GLY A 80 -12.68 -14.54 -9.90
C GLY A 80 -11.69 -13.39 -9.76
N ALA A 81 -10.45 -13.60 -10.20
CA ALA A 81 -9.40 -12.58 -10.16
C ALA A 81 -9.80 -11.32 -10.96
N MET A 82 -10.34 -11.52 -12.16
CA MET A 82 -10.83 -10.42 -13.00
C MET A 82 -11.99 -9.67 -12.34
N THR A 83 -12.97 -10.37 -11.76
CA THR A 83 -14.13 -9.76 -11.10
C THR A 83 -13.73 -8.95 -9.87
N VAL A 84 -12.88 -9.51 -9.00
CA VAL A 84 -12.39 -8.82 -7.80
C VAL A 84 -11.66 -7.54 -8.20
N VAL A 85 -10.72 -7.63 -9.14
CA VAL A 85 -9.92 -6.48 -9.57
C VAL A 85 -10.78 -5.46 -10.30
N LEU A 86 -11.71 -5.87 -11.17
CA LEU A 86 -12.58 -4.94 -11.86
C LEU A 86 -13.46 -4.14 -10.89
N ALA A 87 -14.04 -4.81 -9.88
CA ALA A 87 -14.86 -4.16 -8.87
C ALA A 87 -14.05 -3.12 -8.06
N ALA A 88 -12.86 -3.49 -7.60
CA ALA A 88 -11.95 -2.57 -6.91
C ALA A 88 -11.53 -1.41 -7.83
N CYS A 89 -11.08 -1.70 -9.05
CA CYS A 89 -10.66 -0.70 -10.04
C CYS A 89 -11.71 0.38 -10.29
N ILE A 90 -12.99 -0.01 -10.49
CA ILE A 90 -14.06 0.95 -10.76
C ILE A 90 -14.20 1.93 -9.59
N TRP A 91 -14.23 1.41 -8.37
CA TRP A 91 -14.37 2.22 -7.17
C TRP A 91 -13.17 3.14 -6.95
N VAL A 92 -11.96 2.60 -7.04
CA VAL A 92 -10.71 3.34 -6.83
C VAL A 92 -10.54 4.42 -7.90
N THR A 93 -10.82 4.11 -9.17
CA THR A 93 -10.77 5.09 -10.25
C THR A 93 -11.72 6.26 -9.99
N PHE A 94 -12.94 5.97 -9.55
CA PHE A 94 -13.92 7.01 -9.21
C PHE A 94 -13.44 7.91 -8.07
N CYS A 95 -12.93 7.32 -6.99
CA CYS A 95 -12.38 8.06 -5.85
C CYS A 95 -11.14 8.89 -6.22
N THR A 96 -10.18 8.31 -6.94
CA THR A 96 -8.99 9.02 -7.46
C THR A 96 -9.41 10.17 -8.38
N TRP A 97 -10.42 9.98 -9.24
CA TRP A 97 -10.95 11.06 -10.06
C TRP A 97 -11.57 12.18 -9.23
N LYS A 98 -12.16 11.88 -8.07
CA LYS A 98 -12.63 12.89 -7.11
C LYS A 98 -11.52 13.48 -6.22
N GLY A 99 -10.29 12.97 -6.30
CA GLY A 99 -9.19 13.39 -5.43
C GLY A 99 -9.29 12.84 -4.01
N LEU A 100 -10.10 11.79 -3.81
CA LEU A 100 -10.32 11.16 -2.51
C LEU A 100 -9.34 10.01 -2.33
N GLU A 101 -8.56 10.07 -1.27
CA GLU A 101 -7.75 8.94 -0.79
C GLU A 101 -8.67 7.93 -0.10
N ILE A 102 -8.55 6.65 -0.44
CA ILE A 102 -9.36 5.57 0.13
C ILE A 102 -8.48 4.36 0.48
N SER A 103 -9.09 3.31 1.01
CA SER A 103 -8.39 2.05 1.25
C SER A 103 -8.54 1.09 0.08
N ASN A 104 -7.44 0.87 -0.65
CA ASN A 104 -7.39 -0.17 -1.67
C ASN A 104 -7.49 -1.58 -1.05
N THR A 105 -6.86 -1.79 0.10
CA THR A 105 -6.93 -3.04 0.87
C THR A 105 -8.37 -3.44 1.18
N HIS A 106 -9.20 -2.53 1.73
CA HIS A 106 -10.61 -2.83 2.00
C HIS A 106 -11.38 -3.19 0.73
N SER A 107 -11.10 -2.48 -0.37
CA SER A 107 -11.78 -2.69 -1.66
C SER A 107 -11.50 -4.08 -2.22
N VAL A 108 -10.23 -4.51 -2.21
CA VAL A 108 -9.82 -5.81 -2.75
C VAL A 108 -10.23 -6.96 -1.83
N VAL A 109 -9.99 -6.84 -0.51
CA VAL A 109 -10.42 -7.87 0.45
C VAL A 109 -11.93 -8.04 0.43
N GLY A 110 -12.71 -6.95 0.35
CA GLY A 110 -14.16 -7.00 0.18
C GLY A 110 -14.59 -7.76 -1.08
N GLY A 111 -13.90 -7.53 -2.21
CA GLY A 111 -14.10 -8.29 -3.44
C GLY A 111 -13.82 -9.79 -3.27
N ILE A 112 -12.72 -10.15 -2.59
CA ILE A 112 -12.35 -11.55 -2.33
C ILE A 112 -13.37 -12.25 -1.44
N ILE A 113 -13.89 -11.56 -0.42
CA ILE A 113 -14.95 -12.08 0.43
C ILE A 113 -16.19 -12.38 -0.42
N GLY A 114 -16.63 -11.43 -1.25
CA GLY A 114 -17.77 -11.62 -2.15
C GLY A 114 -17.58 -12.80 -3.10
N TYR A 115 -16.40 -12.89 -3.74
CA TYR A 115 -16.04 -14.03 -4.57
C TYR A 115 -16.03 -15.36 -3.79
N GLY A 116 -15.43 -15.38 -2.60
CA GLY A 116 -15.32 -16.57 -1.76
C GLY A 116 -16.66 -17.14 -1.36
N LEU A 117 -17.60 -16.28 -0.96
CA LEU A 117 -18.96 -16.69 -0.61
C LEU A 117 -19.72 -17.29 -1.79
N ILE A 118 -19.54 -16.74 -3.00
CA ILE A 118 -20.24 -17.22 -4.21
C ILE A 118 -19.60 -18.49 -4.77
N ALA A 119 -18.28 -18.50 -4.91
CA ALA A 119 -17.54 -19.56 -5.61
C ALA A 119 -17.21 -20.76 -4.70
N HIS A 120 -17.01 -20.53 -3.40
CA HIS A 120 -16.58 -21.56 -2.44
C HIS A 120 -17.58 -21.78 -1.29
N GLY A 121 -18.60 -20.93 -1.14
CA GLY A 121 -19.58 -21.01 -0.06
C GLY A 121 -19.03 -20.65 1.34
N ALA A 122 -17.73 -20.35 1.45
CA ALA A 122 -17.05 -20.06 2.70
C ALA A 122 -15.77 -19.24 2.48
N ILE A 123 -15.25 -18.67 3.58
CA ILE A 123 -13.99 -17.92 3.65
C ILE A 123 -13.20 -18.36 4.89
N GLN A 124 -11.88 -18.12 4.90
CA GLN A 124 -11.06 -18.39 6.08
C GLN A 124 -11.33 -17.37 7.20
N GLY A 125 -12.33 -17.66 8.04
CA GLY A 125 -12.85 -16.73 9.05
C GLY A 125 -11.80 -16.25 10.07
N GLU A 126 -10.89 -17.13 10.51
CA GLU A 126 -9.85 -16.75 11.48
C GLU A 126 -8.88 -15.70 10.92
N LEU A 127 -8.40 -15.89 9.69
CA LEU A 127 -7.53 -14.91 9.05
C LEU A 127 -8.28 -13.63 8.73
N LEU A 128 -9.53 -13.71 8.27
CA LEU A 128 -10.34 -12.51 8.09
C LEU A 128 -10.47 -11.72 9.40
N LEU A 129 -10.72 -12.39 10.53
CA LEU A 129 -10.80 -11.73 11.82
C LEU A 129 -9.50 -11.02 12.19
N ARG A 130 -8.34 -11.64 11.93
CA ARG A 130 -7.02 -11.02 12.14
C ARG A 130 -6.80 -9.80 11.25
N ILE A 131 -7.24 -9.86 9.99
CA ILE A 131 -7.18 -8.73 9.06
C ILE A 131 -8.07 -7.57 9.55
N VAL A 132 -9.32 -7.86 9.92
CA VAL A 132 -10.24 -6.84 10.46
C VAL A 132 -9.70 -6.24 11.76
N ALA A 133 -9.12 -7.06 12.65
CA ALA A 133 -8.47 -6.59 13.85
C ALA A 133 -7.27 -5.68 13.53
N ALA A 134 -6.49 -6.00 12.49
CA ALA A 134 -5.39 -5.14 12.02
C ALA A 134 -5.91 -3.78 11.53
N TRP A 135 -7.04 -3.74 10.82
CA TRP A 135 -7.63 -2.49 10.33
C TRP A 135 -8.09 -1.54 11.44
N VAL A 136 -8.49 -2.08 12.59
CA VAL A 136 -8.86 -1.30 13.77
C VAL A 136 -7.63 -0.92 14.60
N THR A 137 -6.66 -1.82 14.72
CA THR A 137 -5.51 -1.62 15.60
C THR A 137 -4.40 -0.79 14.96
N SER A 138 -4.20 -0.85 13.64
CA SER A 138 -3.14 -0.11 12.97
C SER A 138 -3.27 1.41 13.14
N PRO A 139 -4.44 2.06 12.97
CA PRO A 139 -4.54 3.51 13.15
C PRO A 139 -4.35 3.93 14.61
N LEU A 140 -4.81 3.11 15.56
CA LEU A 140 -4.64 3.38 16.99
C LEU A 140 -3.16 3.30 17.40
N LEU A 141 -2.44 2.31 16.88
CA LEU A 141 -1.01 2.14 17.12
C LEU A 141 -0.21 3.27 16.46
N SER A 142 -0.53 3.64 15.22
CA SER A 142 0.10 4.76 14.52
C SER A 142 -0.11 6.07 15.27
N ALA A 143 -1.34 6.39 15.68
CA ALA A 143 -1.64 7.62 16.42
C ALA A 143 -0.89 7.68 17.75
N THR A 144 -0.86 6.57 18.49
CA THR A 144 -0.14 6.47 19.76
C THR A 144 1.36 6.65 19.55
N LEU A 145 1.94 5.95 18.57
CA LEU A 145 3.36 6.02 18.27
C LEU A 145 3.76 7.41 17.75
N ALA A 146 2.94 8.03 16.92
CA ALA A 146 3.14 9.40 16.43
C ALA A 146 3.19 10.40 17.59
N MET A 147 2.27 10.27 18.56
CA MET A 147 2.28 11.12 19.76
C MET A 147 3.56 10.94 20.58
N LEU A 148 4.00 9.69 20.80
CA LEU A 148 5.22 9.39 21.54
C LEU A 148 6.47 9.94 20.83
N ILE A 149 6.58 9.75 19.51
CA ILE A 149 7.65 10.29 18.68
C ILE A 149 7.66 11.82 18.76
N TYR A 150 6.50 12.45 18.60
CA TYR A 150 6.37 13.91 18.66
C TYR A 150 6.84 14.46 20.01
N LEU A 151 6.39 13.88 21.12
CA LEU A 151 6.78 14.31 22.47
C LEU A 151 8.30 14.12 22.70
N ALA A 152 8.86 13.00 22.25
CA ALA A 152 10.28 12.72 22.36
C ALA A 152 11.11 13.73 21.54
N LEU A 153 10.78 13.92 20.25
CA LEU A 153 11.49 14.86 19.39
C LEU A 153 11.34 16.30 19.90
N ARG A 154 10.14 16.74 20.30
CA ARG A 154 9.92 18.07 20.87
C ARG A 154 10.79 18.30 22.12
N LYS A 155 10.92 17.30 22.99
CA LYS A 155 11.76 17.39 24.20
C LYS A 155 13.25 17.49 23.86
N VAL A 156 13.73 16.73 22.88
CA VAL A 156 15.12 16.77 22.43
C VAL A 156 15.44 18.10 21.73
N LEU A 157 14.58 18.51 20.80
CA LEU A 157 14.80 19.71 19.98
C LEU A 157 14.69 21.02 20.76
N ARG A 158 13.84 21.07 21.81
CA ARG A 158 13.77 22.22 22.72
C ARG A 158 15.08 22.55 23.44
N ARG A 159 16.01 21.60 23.52
CA ARG A 159 17.33 21.79 24.15
C ARG A 159 18.38 22.33 23.17
N SER A 160 18.05 22.44 21.88
CA SER A 160 19.00 22.85 20.84
C SER A 160 18.98 24.37 20.65
N ILE A 161 20.16 24.99 20.65
CA ILE A 161 20.34 26.45 20.48
C ILE A 161 20.38 26.84 18.98
N ASN A 162 20.63 25.88 18.08
CA ASN A 162 20.83 26.16 16.65
C ASN A 162 19.60 25.74 15.81
N GLU A 163 18.67 26.67 15.63
CA GLU A 163 17.42 26.46 14.88
C GLU A 163 17.67 26.02 13.43
N ASN A 164 18.66 26.60 12.75
CA ASN A 164 19.01 26.24 11.36
C ASN A 164 19.51 24.79 11.22
N ARG A 165 20.22 24.27 12.22
CA ARG A 165 20.65 22.86 12.24
C ARG A 165 19.47 21.93 12.50
N VAL A 166 18.57 22.31 13.41
CA VAL A 166 17.35 21.56 13.73
C VAL A 166 16.44 21.45 12.50
N GLN A 167 16.17 22.56 11.81
CA GLN A 167 15.31 22.57 10.64
C GLN A 167 15.86 21.67 9.53
N ARG A 168 17.16 21.74 9.23
CA ARG A 168 17.81 20.85 8.26
C ARG A 168 17.71 19.37 8.66
N ALA A 169 17.87 19.06 9.94
CA ALA A 169 17.73 17.70 10.44
C ALA A 169 16.30 17.19 10.28
N ILE A 170 15.29 17.98 10.65
CA ILE A 170 13.88 17.61 10.47
C ILE A 170 13.56 17.40 8.98
N SER A 171 13.99 18.30 8.10
CA SER A 171 13.77 18.14 6.66
C SER A 171 14.40 16.86 6.11
N PHE A 172 15.63 16.53 6.52
CA PHE A 172 16.30 15.30 6.11
C PHE A 172 15.58 14.06 6.64
N LEU A 173 15.16 14.07 7.92
CA LEU A 173 14.43 12.95 8.52
C LEU A 173 13.06 12.77 7.88
N LEU A 174 12.37 13.85 7.52
CA LEU A 174 11.06 13.81 6.87
C LEU A 174 11.15 13.18 5.48
N ILE A 175 12.15 13.57 4.67
CA ILE A 175 12.40 12.93 3.37
C ILE A 175 12.77 11.45 3.54
N SER A 176 13.55 11.12 4.58
CA SER A 176 13.90 9.73 4.88
C SER A 176 12.68 8.91 5.31
N SER A 177 11.76 9.54 6.06
CA SER A 177 10.49 8.96 6.48
C SER A 177 9.58 8.68 5.28
N LEU A 178 9.50 9.60 4.31
CA LEU A 178 8.83 9.38 3.03
C LEU A 178 9.36 8.14 2.31
N CYS A 179 10.68 7.99 2.23
CA CYS A 179 11.28 6.82 1.57
C CYS A 179 10.91 5.52 2.29
N PHE A 180 10.92 5.51 3.63
CA PHE A 180 10.54 4.35 4.42
C PHE A 180 9.03 4.07 4.37
N SER A 181 8.20 5.11 4.33
CA SER A 181 6.75 5.01 4.14
C SER A 181 6.42 4.42 2.77
N ALA A 182 7.07 4.91 1.71
CA ALA A 182 6.90 4.38 0.36
C ALA A 182 7.35 2.92 0.25
N TYR A 183 8.45 2.54 0.92
CA TYR A 183 8.88 1.15 1.03
C TYR A 183 7.82 0.27 1.71
N SER A 184 7.34 0.69 2.88
CA SER A 184 6.36 -0.07 3.67
C SER A 184 5.03 -0.20 2.92
N PHE A 185 4.61 0.86 2.23
CA PHE A 185 3.49 0.86 1.29
C PHE A 185 3.71 -0.16 0.16
N GLY A 186 4.87 -0.15 -0.49
CA GLY A 186 5.16 -1.11 -1.56
C GLY A 186 5.06 -2.56 -1.10
N ALA A 187 5.54 -2.86 0.10
CA ALA A 187 5.46 -4.18 0.72
C ALA A 187 4.01 -4.60 1.08
N ASN A 188 3.18 -3.63 1.47
CA ASN A 188 1.80 -3.87 1.87
C ASN A 188 0.84 -3.94 0.66
N ASP A 189 0.92 -2.99 -0.26
CA ASP A 189 -0.16 -2.70 -1.21
C ASP A 189 0.01 -3.34 -2.58
N VAL A 190 1.22 -3.81 -2.95
CA VAL A 190 1.39 -4.50 -4.24
C VAL A 190 0.50 -5.74 -4.35
N GLY A 191 0.22 -6.40 -3.20
CA GLY A 191 -0.68 -7.53 -3.12
C GLY A 191 -2.11 -7.20 -3.53
N ASN A 192 -2.58 -5.98 -3.32
CA ASN A 192 -3.93 -5.54 -3.69
C ASN A 192 -4.13 -5.56 -5.21
N ALA A 193 -3.09 -5.28 -5.99
CA ALA A 193 -3.18 -5.29 -7.45
C ALA A 193 -2.96 -6.67 -8.07
N THR A 194 -2.03 -7.46 -7.52
CA THR A 194 -1.51 -8.66 -8.21
C THR A 194 -1.71 -9.95 -7.44
N GLY A 195 -2.03 -9.90 -6.15
CA GLY A 195 -2.18 -11.08 -5.29
C GLY A 195 -3.24 -12.06 -5.77
N VAL A 196 -4.36 -11.56 -6.28
CA VAL A 196 -5.46 -12.40 -6.80
C VAL A 196 -5.07 -13.23 -8.04
N TYR A 197 -3.97 -12.87 -8.71
CA TYR A 197 -3.47 -13.58 -9.89
C TYR A 197 -2.43 -14.64 -9.56
N VAL A 198 -1.98 -14.79 -8.30
CA VAL A 198 -0.93 -15.76 -7.95
C VAL A 198 -1.34 -17.18 -8.30
N THR A 199 -2.51 -17.63 -7.86
CA THR A 199 -3.01 -18.99 -8.12
C THR A 199 -3.23 -19.24 -9.61
N VAL A 200 -3.67 -18.21 -10.34
CA VAL A 200 -3.89 -18.25 -11.79
C VAL A 200 -2.57 -18.38 -12.54
N ALA A 201 -1.61 -17.49 -12.27
CA ALA A 201 -0.31 -17.46 -12.92
C ALA A 201 0.52 -18.72 -12.61
N GLN A 202 0.44 -19.22 -11.38
CA GLN A 202 1.07 -20.47 -10.99
C GLN A 202 0.52 -21.66 -11.78
N ARG A 203 -0.82 -21.81 -11.83
CA ARG A 203 -1.46 -22.95 -12.51
C ARG A 203 -1.20 -22.95 -14.01
N ILE A 204 -1.21 -21.78 -14.65
CA ILE A 204 -1.01 -21.65 -16.09
C ILE A 204 0.48 -21.75 -16.47
N GLY A 205 1.35 -21.10 -15.70
CA GLY A 205 2.78 -21.04 -16.00
C GLY A 205 3.60 -22.23 -15.49
N ASN A 206 3.06 -23.02 -14.56
CA ASN A 206 3.79 -24.06 -13.82
C ASN A 206 5.10 -23.52 -13.17
N ILE A 207 5.00 -22.32 -12.58
CA ILE A 207 6.12 -21.60 -11.96
C ILE A 207 6.02 -21.74 -10.42
N PRO A 208 7.15 -21.86 -9.68
CA PRO A 208 7.13 -21.90 -8.22
C PRO A 208 6.49 -20.65 -7.59
N ASP A 209 5.81 -20.86 -6.46
CA ASP A 209 5.07 -19.84 -5.70
C ASP A 209 5.83 -18.53 -5.52
N TYR A 210 7.01 -18.60 -4.91
CA TYR A 210 7.81 -17.42 -4.60
C TYR A 210 8.19 -16.65 -5.87
N THR A 211 8.61 -17.35 -6.92
CA THR A 211 8.95 -16.74 -8.21
C THR A 211 7.74 -16.07 -8.85
N THR A 212 6.57 -16.70 -8.82
CA THR A 212 5.33 -16.10 -9.31
C THR A 212 5.00 -14.81 -8.55
N MET A 213 5.11 -14.82 -7.22
CA MET A 213 4.85 -13.64 -6.39
C MET A 213 5.82 -12.50 -6.69
N VAL A 214 7.12 -12.80 -6.86
CA VAL A 214 8.14 -11.77 -7.20
C VAL A 214 7.89 -11.18 -8.59
N LEU A 215 7.56 -11.99 -9.59
CA LEU A 215 7.25 -11.51 -10.95
C LEU A 215 5.99 -10.63 -10.95
N LEU A 216 4.96 -11.04 -10.21
CA LEU A 216 3.75 -10.26 -10.02
C LEU A 216 4.03 -8.97 -9.23
N ALA A 217 4.90 -9.00 -8.22
CA ALA A 217 5.32 -7.81 -7.50
C ALA A 217 6.08 -6.84 -8.42
N ALA A 218 6.96 -7.34 -9.30
CA ALA A 218 7.65 -6.52 -10.29
C ALA A 218 6.67 -5.86 -11.26
N PHE A 219 5.72 -6.64 -11.79
CA PHE A 219 4.67 -6.14 -12.67
C PHE A 219 3.77 -5.08 -12.00
N GLY A 220 3.34 -5.35 -10.77
CA GLY A 220 2.54 -4.42 -9.98
C GLY A 220 3.32 -3.14 -9.64
N SER A 221 4.58 -3.26 -9.24
CA SER A 221 5.41 -2.10 -8.89
C SER A 221 5.60 -1.13 -10.07
N LEU A 222 5.70 -1.64 -11.30
CA LEU A 222 5.73 -0.82 -12.50
C LEU A 222 4.41 -0.05 -12.68
N GLY A 223 3.26 -0.71 -12.51
CA GLY A 223 1.96 -0.05 -12.57
C GLY A 223 1.82 1.04 -11.51
N ILE A 224 2.20 0.74 -10.26
CA ILE A 224 2.19 1.69 -9.13
C ILE A 224 3.05 2.92 -9.43
N ALA A 225 4.27 2.72 -9.92
CA ALA A 225 5.18 3.80 -10.28
C ALA A 225 4.58 4.71 -11.37
N VAL A 226 4.06 4.11 -12.45
CA VAL A 226 3.42 4.87 -13.54
C VAL A 226 2.20 5.62 -13.02
N GLY A 227 1.38 4.98 -12.19
CA GLY A 227 0.19 5.56 -11.56
C GLY A 227 0.49 6.80 -10.73
N GLY A 228 1.43 6.66 -9.79
CA GLY A 228 1.86 7.77 -8.93
C GLY A 228 2.41 8.94 -9.73
N LEU A 229 3.27 8.67 -10.73
CA LEU A 229 3.90 9.72 -11.54
C LEU A 229 2.91 10.43 -12.49
N THR A 230 1.89 9.74 -12.99
CA THR A 230 0.96 10.29 -14.00
C THR A 230 -0.30 10.91 -13.40
N TRP A 231 -0.90 10.28 -12.38
CA TRP A 231 -2.19 10.74 -11.82
C TRP A 231 -2.16 10.96 -10.29
N GLY A 232 -1.09 10.55 -9.60
CA GLY A 232 -0.95 10.72 -8.14
C GLY A 232 -1.05 12.17 -7.65
N SER A 233 -0.63 13.13 -8.48
CA SER A 233 -0.59 14.56 -8.12
C SER A 233 -1.91 15.11 -7.57
N LYS A 234 -3.06 14.61 -8.04
CA LYS A 234 -4.38 15.10 -7.63
C LYS A 234 -4.75 14.71 -6.21
N VAL A 235 -4.50 13.45 -5.84
CA VAL A 235 -4.82 12.94 -4.50
C VAL A 235 -3.81 13.48 -3.50
N VAL A 236 -2.51 13.45 -3.83
CA VAL A 236 -1.46 14.04 -2.98
C VAL A 236 -1.76 15.50 -2.65
N ALA A 237 -2.16 16.31 -3.64
CA ALA A 237 -2.52 17.71 -3.40
C ALA A 237 -3.75 17.88 -2.50
N THR A 238 -4.68 16.92 -2.51
CA THR A 238 -5.85 16.97 -1.63
C THR A 238 -5.44 16.66 -0.20
N VAL A 239 -4.68 15.60 0.01
CA VAL A 239 -4.25 15.17 1.35
C VAL A 239 -3.29 16.21 1.97
N ALA A 240 -2.27 16.62 1.22
CA ALA A 240 -1.25 17.56 1.68
C ALA A 240 -1.80 18.97 2.02
N TYR A 241 -2.86 19.43 1.34
CA TYR A 241 -3.30 20.83 1.45
C TYR A 241 -4.73 21.04 1.95
N ARG A 242 -5.59 20.03 1.91
CA ARG A 242 -7.04 20.16 2.19
C ARG A 242 -7.53 19.35 3.39
N ILE A 243 -6.75 18.40 3.92
CA ILE A 243 -7.13 17.60 5.09
C ILE A 243 -6.61 18.26 6.37
N VAL A 244 -5.31 18.15 6.65
CA VAL A 244 -4.66 18.79 7.81
C VAL A 244 -3.30 19.34 7.38
N ARG A 245 -3.03 20.61 7.66
CA ARG A 245 -1.70 21.20 7.45
C ARG A 245 -0.81 20.87 8.63
N LEU A 246 0.14 19.96 8.41
CA LEU A 246 1.13 19.57 9.41
C LEU A 246 2.38 20.46 9.30
N ASP A 247 2.92 20.84 10.45
CA ASP A 247 4.26 21.39 10.51
C ASP A 247 5.30 20.27 10.34
N PRO A 248 6.56 20.57 9.95
CA PRO A 248 7.56 19.54 9.66
C PRO A 248 7.78 18.52 10.79
N LEU A 249 7.63 18.92 12.06
CA LEU A 249 7.85 18.02 13.19
C LEU A 249 6.67 17.05 13.41
N SER A 250 5.43 17.56 13.32
CA SER A 250 4.24 16.71 13.41
C SER A 250 4.12 15.78 12.20
N GLY A 251 4.40 16.29 11.00
CA GLY A 251 4.48 15.48 9.76
C GLY A 251 5.48 14.34 9.89
N LEU A 252 6.71 14.63 10.35
CA LEU A 252 7.74 13.60 10.57
C LEU A 252 7.27 12.53 11.57
N SER A 253 6.61 12.97 12.64
CA SER A 253 6.17 12.05 13.70
C SER A 253 5.05 11.13 13.23
N ALA A 254 4.08 11.67 12.49
CA ALA A 254 2.97 10.90 11.91
C ALA A 254 3.47 9.93 10.84
N GLU A 255 4.27 10.41 9.89
CA GLU A 255 4.76 9.62 8.76
C GLU A 255 5.67 8.47 9.21
N MET A 256 6.56 8.72 10.18
CA MET A 256 7.46 7.68 10.70
C MET A 256 6.69 6.62 11.50
N ALA A 257 5.67 7.03 12.26
CA ALA A 257 4.82 6.11 12.99
C ALA A 257 4.02 5.22 12.04
N ASN A 258 3.35 5.80 11.05
CA ASN A 258 2.56 5.07 10.08
C ASN A 258 3.42 4.05 9.31
N ALA A 259 4.54 4.51 8.73
CA ALA A 259 5.47 3.65 8.00
C ALA A 259 5.93 2.44 8.84
N PHE A 260 6.29 2.68 10.10
CA PHE A 260 6.73 1.63 11.00
C PHE A 260 5.60 0.64 11.32
N VAL A 261 4.39 1.13 11.61
CA VAL A 261 3.24 0.28 11.90
C VAL A 261 2.89 -0.60 10.70
N ILE A 262 2.82 -0.03 9.48
CA ILE A 262 2.58 -0.80 8.25
C ILE A 262 3.64 -1.90 8.10
N PHE A 263 4.92 -1.56 8.24
CA PHE A 263 6.02 -2.52 8.15
C PHE A 263 5.86 -3.68 9.14
N LEU A 264 5.44 -3.41 10.38
CA LEU A 264 5.23 -4.44 11.39
C LEU A 264 4.05 -5.36 11.05
N PHE A 265 2.93 -4.83 10.56
CA PHE A 265 1.76 -5.63 10.17
C PHE A 265 2.02 -6.50 8.93
N VAL A 266 2.93 -6.09 8.05
CA VAL A 266 3.41 -6.95 6.97
C VAL A 266 4.35 -8.04 7.50
N THR A 267 5.34 -7.65 8.30
CA THR A 267 6.49 -8.52 8.60
C THR A 267 6.24 -9.50 9.75
N ILE A 268 5.72 -9.03 10.89
CA ILE A 268 5.57 -9.87 12.09
C ILE A 268 4.54 -10.99 11.87
N PRO A 269 3.31 -10.69 11.41
CA PRO A 269 2.33 -11.73 11.09
C PRO A 269 2.83 -12.81 10.15
N TYR A 270 3.57 -12.42 9.11
CA TYR A 270 4.14 -13.36 8.17
C TYR A 270 5.16 -14.28 8.84
N ALA A 271 6.04 -13.74 9.68
CA ALA A 271 7.01 -14.54 10.42
C ALA A 271 6.36 -15.49 11.44
N VAL A 272 5.22 -15.11 12.03
CA VAL A 272 4.55 -15.91 13.08
C VAL A 272 3.63 -16.98 12.51
N PHE A 273 2.86 -16.67 11.46
CA PHE A 273 1.83 -17.57 10.93
C PHE A 273 1.73 -17.61 9.41
N GLY A 274 2.73 -17.10 8.68
CA GLY A 274 2.86 -17.26 7.23
C GLY A 274 2.04 -16.32 6.37
N TYR A 275 1.33 -15.35 6.97
CA TYR A 275 0.50 -14.39 6.27
C TYR A 275 0.80 -12.96 6.73
N GLY A 276 1.23 -12.10 5.82
CA GLY A 276 1.33 -10.65 6.10
C GLY A 276 -0.07 -10.06 6.18
N LEU A 277 -0.37 -9.22 7.17
CA LEU A 277 -1.71 -8.65 7.31
C LEU A 277 -1.82 -7.37 6.46
N PRO A 278 -2.63 -7.37 5.38
CA PRO A 278 -2.84 -6.17 4.60
C PRO A 278 -3.57 -5.14 5.45
N VAL A 279 -2.96 -3.99 5.64
CA VAL A 279 -3.54 -2.84 6.34
C VAL A 279 -3.86 -1.71 5.37
N SER A 280 -4.62 -0.71 5.84
CA SER A 280 -4.90 0.50 5.06
C SER A 280 -3.86 1.57 5.38
N THR A 281 -3.03 1.92 4.41
CA THR A 281 -2.00 2.96 4.57
C THR A 281 -2.60 4.37 4.66
N SER A 282 -3.78 4.57 4.07
CA SER A 282 -4.53 5.84 4.08
C SER A 282 -5.29 6.14 5.36
N ILE A 283 -5.44 5.16 6.26
CA ILE A 283 -6.16 5.32 7.54
C ILE A 283 -5.18 5.26 8.72
N SER A 284 -4.09 4.52 8.55
CA SER A 284 -3.04 4.33 9.56
C SER A 284 -2.12 5.55 9.61
#